data_AF-A0A9E2QMV8-F1
#
_entry.id   AF-A0A9E2QMV8-F1
#
_cell.length_a   1.000
_cell.length_b   1.000
_cell.length_c   1.000
_cell.angle_alpha   90.00
_cell.angle_beta   90.00
_cell.angle_gamma   90.00
#
_symmetry.space_group_name_H-M   'P 1'
#
loop_
_entity.id
_entity.type
_entity.pdbx_description
1 polymer ?
#
loop_
_entity_poly.entity_id
_entity_poly.type
_entity_poly.pdbx_seq_one_letter_code
_entity_poly.pdbx_strand_id
1 'polypeptide(L)'
;SIIDQELAKYQPKEEEKRDKKQKQLECFITKNHTSAHARGVGGVCVAGDNPMKAKKAGRPDEECQWNLPNYFQMVLRDKETKICQGLILLRHYEDQGKKILTAAFDPSSTYLYAVDERQLFNSLLGQLEIFAKDNDIDIIAVSQNKAMRTNRTGGEFERAMEAAIRKANQNFSLSKEETFSFDPEYKQKDLDVVWVK
;
A
#
# COMPACT_ATOMS: atom_id res chain seq x y z
N SER A 1 -30.45 -29.92 1.17
CA SER A 1 -31.62 -29.21 0.63
C SER A 1 -31.39 -28.88 -0.85
N ILE A 2 -32.42 -28.46 -1.60
CA ILE A 2 -32.26 -27.97 -2.99
C ILE A 2 -31.27 -26.79 -3.03
N ILE A 3 -31.25 -25.97 -1.97
CA ILE A 3 -30.32 -24.84 -1.83
C ILE A 3 -28.87 -25.34 -1.73
N ASP A 4 -28.61 -26.40 -0.96
CA ASP A 4 -27.24 -26.95 -0.83
C ASP A 4 -26.74 -27.54 -2.16
N GLN A 5 -27.63 -28.15 -2.95
CA GLN A 5 -27.29 -28.66 -4.28
C GLN A 5 -26.99 -27.55 -5.28
N GLU A 6 -27.67 -26.40 -5.19
CA GLU A 6 -27.32 -25.24 -6.02
C GLU A 6 -26.03 -24.57 -5.56
N LEU A 7 -25.82 -24.42 -4.26
CA LEU A 7 -24.57 -23.86 -3.72
C LEU A 7 -23.36 -24.73 -4.10
N ALA A 8 -23.52 -26.05 -4.15
CA ALA A 8 -22.48 -26.98 -4.57
C ALA A 8 -22.03 -26.78 -6.04
N LYS A 9 -22.87 -26.22 -6.92
CA LYS A 9 -22.46 -25.91 -8.31
C LYS A 9 -21.47 -24.75 -8.40
N TYR A 10 -21.42 -23.91 -7.36
CA TYR A 10 -20.56 -22.74 -7.27
C TYR A 10 -19.48 -22.88 -6.20
N GLN A 11 -19.47 -23.97 -5.44
CA GLN A 11 -18.39 -24.26 -4.49
C GLN A 11 -17.11 -24.62 -5.28
N PRO A 12 -16.00 -23.92 -5.04
CA PRO A 12 -14.74 -24.24 -5.69
C PRO A 12 -14.32 -25.65 -5.28
N LYS A 13 -13.98 -26.48 -6.27
CA LYS A 13 -13.34 -27.78 -6.03
C LYS A 13 -12.04 -27.52 -5.26
N GLU A 14 -11.77 -28.35 -4.24
CA GLU A 14 -10.64 -28.22 -3.33
C GLU A 14 -9.36 -27.78 -4.06
N GLU A 15 -8.69 -26.79 -3.48
CA GLU A 15 -7.48 -26.19 -4.03
C GLU A 15 -6.37 -27.25 -4.14
N GLU A 16 -6.20 -27.78 -5.35
CA GLU A 16 -4.93 -28.37 -5.78
C GLU A 16 -3.82 -27.38 -5.42
N LYS A 17 -2.73 -27.89 -4.84
CA LYS A 17 -1.51 -27.13 -4.53
C LYS A 17 -1.17 -26.25 -5.74
N ARG A 18 -1.54 -24.97 -5.66
CA ARG A 18 -1.28 -24.01 -6.71
C ARG A 18 0.21 -23.76 -6.72
N ASP A 19 0.90 -24.26 -7.73
CA ASP A 19 2.21 -23.75 -8.08
C ASP A 19 2.10 -22.23 -8.20
N LYS A 20 2.77 -21.51 -7.31
CA LYS A 20 2.76 -20.04 -7.26
C LYS A 20 3.36 -19.54 -8.58
N LYS A 21 2.51 -19.18 -9.53
CA LYS A 21 2.93 -18.64 -10.83
C LYS A 21 3.35 -17.19 -10.68
N GLN A 22 4.33 -16.79 -11.47
CA GLN A 22 4.76 -15.41 -11.62
C GLN A 22 3.69 -14.65 -12.42
N LYS A 23 2.68 -14.10 -11.74
CA LYS A 23 1.68 -13.24 -12.39
C LYS A 23 2.27 -11.85 -12.61
N GLN A 24 2.22 -11.35 -13.85
CA GLN A 24 2.70 -10.01 -14.19
C GLN A 24 1.67 -8.95 -13.78
N LEU A 25 2.10 -7.97 -12.99
CA LEU A 25 1.31 -6.79 -12.65
C LEU A 25 1.65 -5.63 -13.59
N GLU A 26 0.61 -4.95 -14.07
CA GLU A 26 0.71 -3.56 -14.49
C GLU A 26 0.54 -2.68 -13.24
N CYS A 27 1.54 -1.85 -12.95
CA CYS A 27 1.44 -0.84 -11.91
C CYS A 27 1.44 0.55 -12.54
N PHE A 28 0.54 1.42 -12.06
CA PHE A 28 0.44 2.79 -12.56
C PHE A 28 -0.05 3.71 -11.45
N ILE A 29 0.42 4.95 -11.47
CA ILE A 29 0.02 5.97 -10.49
C ILE A 29 -1.26 6.64 -10.97
N THR A 30 -2.25 6.72 -10.09
CA THR A 30 -3.52 7.38 -10.40
C THR A 30 -4.15 8.00 -9.16
N LYS A 31 -5.04 8.96 -9.40
CA LYS A 31 -5.84 9.68 -8.41
C LYS A 31 -7.25 9.92 -8.97
N ASN A 32 -7.93 8.84 -9.35
CA ASN A 32 -9.27 8.85 -9.96
C ASN A 32 -10.16 7.70 -9.42
N HIS A 33 -11.28 7.41 -10.08
CA HIS A 33 -12.19 6.34 -9.67
C HIS A 33 -11.52 4.95 -9.62
N THR A 34 -10.52 4.69 -10.47
CA THR A 34 -9.76 3.43 -10.47
C THR A 34 -9.01 3.23 -9.15
N SER A 35 -8.43 4.29 -8.58
CA SER A 35 -7.79 4.23 -7.25
C SER A 35 -8.78 3.96 -6.12
N ALA A 36 -10.03 4.46 -6.21
CA ALA A 36 -11.04 4.18 -5.20
C ALA A 36 -11.44 2.68 -5.19
N HIS A 37 -11.59 2.07 -6.37
CA HIS A 37 -11.81 0.63 -6.47
C HIS A 37 -10.61 -0.18 -5.96
N ALA A 38 -9.39 0.25 -6.32
CA ALA A 38 -8.17 -0.41 -5.87
C ALA A 38 -8.03 -0.43 -4.36
N ARG A 39 -8.40 0.67 -3.68
CA ARG A 39 -8.49 0.75 -2.22
C ARG A 39 -9.43 -0.28 -1.62
N GLY A 40 -10.63 -0.44 -2.17
CA GLY A 40 -11.57 -1.47 -1.72
C GLY A 40 -10.97 -2.88 -1.81
N VAL A 41 -10.29 -3.18 -2.93
CA VAL A 41 -9.58 -4.46 -3.12
C VAL A 41 -8.39 -4.62 -2.16
N GLY A 42 -7.67 -3.52 -1.94
CA GLY A 42 -6.56 -3.46 -1.00
C GLY A 42 -7.00 -3.60 0.44
N GLY A 43 -8.26 -3.32 0.78
CA GLY A 43 -8.74 -3.26 2.17
C GLY A 43 -8.46 -1.91 2.84
N VAL A 44 -8.32 -0.85 2.06
CA VAL A 44 -8.14 0.53 2.51
C VAL A 44 -9.45 1.29 2.35
N CYS A 45 -9.89 1.98 3.39
CA CYS A 45 -11.14 2.75 3.35
C CYS A 45 -10.91 4.18 2.84
N VAL A 46 -11.65 4.62 1.83
CA VAL A 46 -11.65 6.04 1.39
C VAL A 46 -12.29 6.96 2.44
N ALA A 47 -13.27 6.48 3.19
CA ALA A 47 -13.89 7.28 4.25
C ALA A 47 -12.90 7.60 5.40
N GLY A 48 -11.85 6.79 5.57
CA GLY A 48 -10.77 7.04 6.52
C GLY A 48 -9.96 8.29 6.22
N ASP A 49 -9.99 8.78 4.98
CA ASP A 49 -9.32 10.03 4.58
C ASP A 49 -10.14 11.27 4.95
N ASN A 50 -11.40 11.10 5.35
CA ASN A 50 -12.30 12.22 5.58
C ASN A 50 -12.07 12.82 7.00
N PRO A 51 -11.78 14.13 7.10
CA PRO A 51 -11.52 14.81 8.36
C PRO A 51 -12.78 14.98 9.23
N MET A 52 -13.96 14.47 8.85
CA MET A 52 -15.21 14.64 9.62
C MET A 52 -15.07 14.32 11.12
N LYS A 53 -14.30 13.29 11.49
CA LYS A 53 -13.97 13.01 12.90
C LYS A 53 -13.01 14.05 13.50
N ALA A 54 -11.98 14.47 12.77
CA ALA A 54 -11.06 15.53 13.18
C ALA A 54 -11.78 16.88 13.38
N LYS A 55 -12.73 17.23 12.51
CA LYS A 55 -13.57 18.43 12.62
C LYS A 55 -14.39 18.41 13.91
N LYS A 56 -15.02 17.28 14.24
CA LYS A 56 -15.73 17.08 15.51
C LYS A 56 -14.80 17.17 16.73
N ALA A 57 -13.52 16.84 16.56
CA ALA A 57 -12.48 16.93 17.58
C ALA A 57 -11.76 18.31 17.63
N GLY A 58 -12.33 19.36 17.04
CA GLY A 58 -11.77 20.71 17.12
C GLY A 58 -10.66 21.04 16.11
N ARG A 59 -10.50 20.23 15.05
CA ARG A 59 -9.57 20.49 13.94
C ARG A 59 -10.35 20.78 12.63
N PRO A 60 -10.98 21.96 12.50
CA PRO A 60 -11.90 22.25 11.39
C PRO A 60 -11.21 22.38 10.03
N ASP A 61 -9.93 22.76 10.03
CA ASP A 61 -9.19 23.15 8.83
C ASP A 61 -8.44 21.99 8.16
N GLU A 62 -8.52 20.77 8.71
CA GLU A 62 -7.90 19.62 8.05
C GLU A 62 -8.67 19.24 6.77
N GLU A 63 -7.93 19.05 5.69
CA GLU A 63 -8.45 18.61 4.40
C GLU A 63 -8.54 17.08 4.31
N CYS A 64 -9.34 16.60 3.36
CA CYS A 64 -9.39 15.17 3.03
C CYS A 64 -8.02 14.70 2.53
N GLN A 65 -7.46 13.63 3.11
CA GLN A 65 -6.14 13.11 2.70
C GLN A 65 -6.13 12.78 1.20
N TRP A 66 -7.24 12.24 0.68
CA TRP A 66 -7.44 12.00 -0.74
C TRP A 66 -7.20 13.23 -1.61
N ASN A 67 -7.49 14.45 -1.12
CA ASN A 67 -7.36 15.66 -1.93
C ASN A 67 -5.93 16.21 -1.95
N LEU A 68 -5.07 15.81 -1.01
CA LEU A 68 -3.72 16.39 -0.88
C LEU A 68 -2.87 16.19 -2.15
N PRO A 69 -2.20 17.22 -2.67
CA PRO A 69 -1.46 17.14 -3.93
C PRO A 69 -0.26 16.18 -3.84
N ASN A 70 0.32 16.04 -2.65
CA ASN A 70 1.42 15.12 -2.38
C ASN A 70 0.96 13.70 -2.04
N TYR A 71 -0.32 13.38 -2.20
CA TYR A 71 -0.90 12.07 -1.92
C TYR A 71 -1.40 11.40 -3.20
N PHE A 72 -0.90 10.19 -3.48
CA PHE A 72 -1.18 9.45 -4.70
C PHE A 72 -1.17 7.94 -4.44
N GLN A 73 -1.59 7.16 -5.43
CA GLN A 73 -1.75 5.71 -5.29
C GLN A 73 -1.17 5.01 -6.50
N MET A 74 -0.35 3.98 -6.27
CA MET A 74 0.06 3.05 -7.31
C MET A 74 -0.91 1.87 -7.30
N VAL A 75 -1.73 1.75 -8.34
CA VAL A 75 -2.69 0.66 -8.48
C VAL A 75 -1.98 -0.58 -8.99
N LEU A 76 -2.26 -1.74 -8.38
CA LEU A 76 -1.77 -3.04 -8.82
C LEU A 76 -2.85 -3.70 -9.66
N ARG A 77 -2.59 -3.96 -10.94
CA ARG A 77 -3.56 -4.59 -11.83
C ARG A 77 -2.96 -5.80 -12.52
N ASP A 78 -3.68 -6.92 -12.47
CA ASP A 78 -3.31 -8.12 -13.24
C ASP A 78 -3.33 -7.80 -14.73
N LYS A 79 -2.21 -8.05 -15.43
CA LYS A 79 -2.03 -7.60 -16.81
C LYS A 79 -2.99 -8.28 -17.79
N GLU A 80 -3.35 -9.54 -17.54
CA GLU A 80 -4.17 -10.34 -18.45
C GLU A 80 -5.66 -10.08 -18.22
N THR A 81 -6.09 -10.22 -16.97
CA THR A 81 -7.51 -10.12 -16.58
C THR A 81 -7.98 -8.68 -16.38
N LYS A 82 -7.04 -7.75 -16.24
CA LYS A 82 -7.28 -6.34 -15.85
C LYS A 82 -7.96 -6.19 -14.48
N ILE A 83 -8.00 -7.25 -13.68
CA ILE A 83 -8.54 -7.24 -12.32
C ILE A 83 -7.55 -6.54 -11.40
N CYS A 84 -8.06 -5.65 -10.54
CA CYS A 84 -7.27 -4.99 -9.52
C CYS A 84 -6.82 -5.99 -8.45
N GLN A 85 -5.57 -5.89 -8.02
CA GLN A 85 -4.91 -6.77 -7.05
C GLN A 85 -4.44 -6.01 -5.79
N GLY A 86 -4.90 -4.76 -5.62
CA GLY A 86 -4.60 -3.91 -4.48
C GLY A 86 -3.91 -2.62 -4.91
N LEU A 87 -3.19 -1.99 -4.00
CA LEU A 87 -2.50 -0.75 -4.26
C LEU A 87 -1.32 -0.52 -3.32
N ILE A 88 -0.59 0.55 -3.59
CA ILE A 88 0.35 1.17 -2.66
C ILE A 88 -0.13 2.61 -2.42
N LEU A 89 -0.40 2.98 -1.18
CA LEU A 89 -0.63 4.38 -0.81
C LEU A 89 0.72 5.08 -0.75
N LEU A 90 0.82 6.20 -1.45
CA LEU A 90 2.05 6.95 -1.59
C LEU A 90 1.84 8.39 -1.10
N ARG A 91 2.80 8.89 -0.32
CA ARG A 91 2.83 10.30 0.06
C ARG A 91 4.23 10.86 -0.01
N HIS A 92 4.37 12.01 -0.68
CA HIS A 92 5.62 12.73 -0.86
C HIS A 92 5.79 13.81 0.21
N TYR A 93 7.01 13.95 0.73
CA TYR A 93 7.41 15.02 1.64
C TYR A 93 8.71 15.66 1.18
N GLU A 94 8.84 16.97 1.40
CA GLU A 94 10.13 17.64 1.41
C GLU A 94 10.41 18.02 2.86
N ASP A 95 11.40 17.38 3.48
CA ASP A 95 11.74 17.61 4.87
C ASP A 95 13.25 17.48 5.09
N GLN A 96 13.82 18.36 5.92
CA GLN A 96 15.26 18.36 6.24
C GLN A 96 16.17 18.34 4.99
N GLY A 97 15.73 18.98 3.91
CA GLY A 97 16.46 19.04 2.64
C GLY A 97 16.44 17.73 1.84
N LYS A 98 15.55 16.79 2.16
CA LYS A 98 15.35 15.52 1.47
C LYS A 98 13.95 15.43 0.89
N LYS A 99 13.83 14.80 -0.29
CA LYS A 99 12.56 14.37 -0.88
C LYS A 99 12.30 12.92 -0.46
N ILE A 100 11.23 12.71 0.31
CA ILE A 100 10.87 11.41 0.89
C ILE A 100 9.57 10.92 0.25
N LEU A 101 9.58 9.71 -0.26
CA LEU A 101 8.38 8.98 -0.67
C LEU A 101 8.04 7.94 0.38
N THR A 102 6.94 8.17 1.09
CA THR A 102 6.41 7.16 2.00
C THR A 102 5.49 6.21 1.26
N ALA A 103 5.56 4.93 1.58
CA ALA A 103 4.77 3.86 0.95
C ALA A 103 4.07 2.99 2.00
N ALA A 104 2.78 2.74 1.79
CA ALA A 104 2.02 1.71 2.47
C ALA A 104 1.54 0.69 1.44
N PHE A 105 1.93 -0.57 1.61
CA PHE A 105 1.69 -1.64 0.64
C PHE A 105 0.44 -2.42 1.03
N ASP A 106 -0.59 -2.36 0.21
CA ASP A 106 -1.89 -2.99 0.46
C ASP A 106 -2.31 -3.91 -0.71
N PRO A 107 -1.53 -4.97 -1.01
CA PRO A 107 -1.96 -5.98 -1.96
C PRO A 107 -3.18 -6.76 -1.43
N SER A 108 -4.03 -7.25 -2.31
CA SER A 108 -5.18 -8.06 -1.90
C SER A 108 -4.70 -9.38 -1.29
N SER A 109 -5.40 -9.85 -0.25
CA SER A 109 -5.07 -11.13 0.39
C SER A 109 -5.21 -12.30 -0.58
N THR A 110 -6.25 -12.28 -1.42
CA THR A 110 -6.49 -13.30 -2.46
C THR A 110 -5.34 -13.37 -3.47
N TYR A 111 -4.73 -12.23 -3.82
CA TYR A 111 -3.59 -12.21 -4.72
C TYR A 111 -2.33 -12.76 -4.05
N LEU A 112 -2.08 -12.44 -2.77
CA LEU A 112 -0.93 -12.95 -2.03
C LEU A 112 -0.91 -14.49 -1.94
N TYR A 113 -2.08 -15.13 -1.85
CA TYR A 113 -2.18 -16.59 -1.89
C TYR A 113 -1.79 -17.20 -3.25
N ALA A 114 -1.83 -16.42 -4.33
CA ALA A 114 -1.58 -16.88 -5.69
C ALA A 114 -0.16 -16.61 -6.20
N VAL A 115 0.68 -15.90 -5.43
CA VAL A 115 2.01 -15.44 -5.88
C VAL A 115 3.10 -15.71 -4.85
N ASP A 116 4.35 -15.59 -5.30
CA ASP A 116 5.51 -15.44 -4.42
C ASP A 116 5.50 -14.03 -3.82
N GLU A 117 5.18 -13.93 -2.53
CA GLU A 117 5.06 -12.67 -1.81
C GLU A 117 6.38 -11.89 -1.72
N ARG A 118 7.51 -12.60 -1.61
CA ARG A 118 8.84 -11.96 -1.53
C ARG A 118 9.20 -11.37 -2.87
N GLN A 119 8.98 -12.11 -3.95
CA GLN A 119 9.19 -11.61 -5.30
C GLN A 119 8.25 -10.47 -5.63
N LEU A 120 6.99 -10.53 -5.19
CA LEU A 120 6.04 -9.44 -5.33
C LEU A 120 6.57 -8.17 -4.66
N PHE A 121 6.94 -8.22 -3.38
CA PHE A 121 7.48 -7.07 -2.67
C PHE A 121 8.70 -6.47 -3.40
N ASN A 122 9.68 -7.30 -3.76
CA ASN A 122 10.89 -6.84 -4.46
C ASN A 122 10.55 -6.19 -5.81
N SER A 123 9.57 -6.72 -6.54
CA SER A 123 9.15 -6.17 -7.83
C SER A 123 8.40 -4.83 -7.68
N LEU A 124 7.60 -4.69 -6.62
CA LEU A 124 6.92 -3.43 -6.30
C LEU A 124 7.92 -2.37 -5.83
N LEU A 125 8.85 -2.73 -4.96
CA LEU A 125 9.92 -1.83 -4.52
C LEU A 125 10.76 -1.38 -5.71
N GLY A 126 11.17 -2.28 -6.61
CA GLY A 126 11.92 -1.92 -7.82
C GLY A 126 11.18 -0.93 -8.72
N GLN A 127 9.85 -1.01 -8.83
CA GLN A 127 9.04 -0.03 -9.56
C GLN A 127 9.00 1.32 -8.85
N LEU A 128 8.91 1.34 -7.52
CA LEU A 128 9.02 2.57 -6.74
C LEU A 128 10.41 3.18 -6.85
N GLU A 129 11.49 2.39 -6.92
CA GLU A 129 12.84 2.90 -7.14
C GLU A 129 12.99 3.59 -8.50
N ILE A 130 12.40 3.05 -9.56
CA ILE A 130 12.38 3.68 -10.88
C ILE A 130 11.63 5.02 -10.79
N PHE A 131 10.42 5.00 -10.24
CA PHE A 131 9.64 6.22 -10.03
C PHE A 131 10.40 7.26 -9.19
N ALA A 132 11.07 6.83 -8.12
CA ALA A 132 11.85 7.71 -7.26
C ALA A 132 13.01 8.35 -8.00
N LYS A 133 13.76 7.57 -8.80
CA LYS A 133 14.85 8.10 -9.63
C LYS A 133 14.35 9.10 -10.67
N ASP A 134 13.25 8.79 -11.35
CA ASP A 134 12.66 9.65 -12.38
C ASP A 134 12.12 10.98 -11.82
N ASN A 135 11.87 11.07 -10.51
CA ASN A 135 11.28 12.23 -9.83
C ASN A 135 12.22 12.85 -8.78
N ASP A 136 13.51 12.51 -8.81
CA ASP A 136 14.54 13.01 -7.88
C ASP A 136 14.23 12.82 -6.40
N ILE A 137 13.56 11.72 -6.05
CA ILE A 137 13.27 11.35 -4.67
C ILE A 137 14.54 10.74 -4.06
N ASP A 138 14.92 11.21 -2.87
CA ASP A 138 16.12 10.77 -2.17
C ASP A 138 15.91 9.46 -1.42
N ILE A 139 14.72 9.27 -0.85
CA ILE A 139 14.42 8.20 0.11
C ILE A 139 13.04 7.61 -0.19
N ILE A 140 12.94 6.28 -0.17
CA ILE A 140 11.66 5.58 -0.01
C ILE A 140 11.63 4.99 1.39
N ALA A 141 10.55 5.26 2.12
CA ALA A 141 10.41 4.82 3.49
C ALA A 141 9.00 4.28 3.77
N VAL A 142 8.89 3.49 4.83
CA VAL A 142 7.62 2.95 5.33
C VAL A 142 7.43 3.36 6.79
N SER A 143 6.19 3.46 7.26
CA SER A 143 5.93 3.79 8.66
C SER A 143 6.49 2.72 9.60
N GLN A 144 7.07 3.13 10.73
CA GLN A 144 7.44 2.20 11.81
C GLN A 144 6.20 1.56 12.46
N ASN A 145 5.04 2.20 12.33
CA ASN A 145 3.78 1.58 12.71
C ASN A 145 3.43 0.49 11.69
N LYS A 146 3.59 -0.78 12.10
CA LYS A 146 3.36 -1.95 11.25
C LYS A 146 1.94 -2.00 10.68
N ALA A 147 0.94 -1.48 11.40
CA ALA A 147 -0.45 -1.44 10.93
C ALA A 147 -0.67 -0.42 9.79
N MET A 148 0.25 0.54 9.61
CA MET A 148 0.19 1.54 8.55
C MET A 148 0.97 1.14 7.31
N ARG A 149 2.14 0.49 7.46
CA ARG A 149 3.00 0.18 6.31
C ARG A 149 2.47 -0.95 5.42
N THR A 150 1.67 -1.84 5.97
CA THR A 150 0.96 -2.86 5.21
C THR A 150 -0.19 -3.44 6.04
N ASN A 151 -1.30 -3.77 5.39
CA ASN A 151 -2.37 -4.55 6.01
C ASN A 151 -2.21 -6.08 5.86
N ARG A 152 -0.99 -6.56 5.56
CA ARG A 152 -0.65 -7.97 5.36
C ARG A 152 0.54 -8.37 6.23
N THR A 153 0.34 -8.26 7.54
CA THR A 153 1.36 -8.55 8.55
C THR A 153 1.59 -10.05 8.75
N GLY A 154 2.82 -10.44 9.11
CA GLY A 154 3.21 -11.80 9.50
C GLY A 154 3.60 -12.74 8.36
N GLY A 155 3.35 -12.35 7.10
CA GLY A 155 3.65 -13.12 5.90
C GLY A 155 5.08 -13.00 5.37
N GLU A 156 5.35 -13.69 4.26
CA GLU A 156 6.63 -13.55 3.54
C GLU A 156 6.78 -12.14 2.93
N PHE A 157 5.66 -11.49 2.60
CA PHE A 157 5.67 -10.11 2.12
C PHE A 157 6.29 -9.15 3.15
N GLU A 158 5.82 -9.19 4.40
CA GLU A 158 6.37 -8.35 5.46
C GLU A 158 7.83 -8.74 5.79
N ARG A 159 8.18 -10.03 5.78
CA ARG A 159 9.58 -10.46 5.97
C ARG A 159 10.51 -9.92 4.90
N ALA A 160 10.06 -9.84 3.64
CA ALA A 160 10.81 -9.24 2.56
C ALA A 160 11.00 -7.73 2.77
N MET A 161 9.95 -7.03 3.23
CA MET A 161 10.03 -5.62 3.62
C MET A 161 11.04 -5.40 4.76
N GLU A 162 10.98 -6.20 5.82
CA GLU A 162 11.93 -6.13 6.93
C GLU A 162 13.38 -6.44 6.51
N ALA A 163 13.57 -7.29 5.50
CA ALA A 163 14.88 -7.51 4.90
C ALA A 163 15.38 -6.26 4.16
N ALA A 164 14.52 -5.56 3.42
CA ALA A 164 14.87 -4.28 2.78
C ALA A 164 15.20 -3.18 3.81
N ILE A 165 14.42 -3.08 4.88
CA ILE A 165 14.69 -2.16 6.00
C ILE A 165 16.07 -2.42 6.60
N ARG A 166 16.36 -3.69 6.94
CA ARG A 166 17.67 -4.08 7.48
C ARG A 166 18.82 -3.83 6.50
N LYS A 167 18.57 -4.00 5.20
CA LYS A 167 19.57 -3.75 4.15
C LYS A 167 19.89 -2.26 4.04
N ALA A 168 18.87 -1.39 4.10
CA ALA A 168 19.06 0.05 4.09
C ALA A 168 19.76 0.53 5.36
N ASN A 169 19.46 -0.09 6.51
CA ASN A 169 20.05 0.18 7.82
C ASN A 169 20.00 1.68 8.19
N GLN A 170 18.88 2.32 7.87
CA GLN A 170 18.65 3.75 8.09
C GLN A 170 17.19 3.97 8.50
N ASN A 171 16.98 4.98 9.34
CA ASN A 171 15.66 5.46 9.73
C ASN A 171 15.58 6.96 9.38
N PHE A 172 14.37 7.45 9.19
CA PHE A 172 14.10 8.87 8.98
C PHE A 172 12.97 9.31 9.92
N SER A 173 13.12 10.45 10.59
CA SER A 173 12.04 11.03 11.40
C SER A 173 11.65 12.35 10.79
N LEU A 174 10.38 12.48 10.40
CA LEU A 174 9.84 13.73 9.90
C LEU A 174 9.93 14.81 11.00
N SER A 175 10.29 16.03 10.62
CA SER A 175 10.38 17.18 11.53
C SER A 175 9.04 17.48 12.21
N LYS A 176 7.95 17.15 11.52
CA LYS A 176 6.57 17.28 11.98
C LYS A 176 5.85 15.95 11.87
N GLU A 177 5.02 15.65 12.87
CA GLU A 177 4.08 14.53 12.79
C GLU A 177 2.95 14.84 11.81
N GLU A 178 2.68 13.91 10.90
CA GLU A 178 1.76 14.07 9.80
C GLU A 178 0.58 13.10 9.92
N THR A 179 -0.64 13.59 9.68
CA THR A 179 -1.82 12.71 9.64
C THR A 179 -1.75 11.84 8.39
N PHE A 180 -1.82 10.52 8.52
CA PHE A 180 -1.88 9.56 7.41
C PHE A 180 -3.31 9.09 7.13
N SER A 181 -4.11 8.88 8.18
CA SER A 181 -5.53 8.53 8.13
C SER A 181 -6.25 9.13 9.32
N PHE A 182 -7.53 9.51 9.15
CA PHE A 182 -8.38 9.99 10.23
C PHE A 182 -9.24 8.88 10.86
N ASP A 183 -9.47 7.76 10.16
CA ASP A 183 -10.24 6.64 10.69
C ASP A 183 -9.78 5.26 10.15
N PRO A 184 -9.07 4.46 10.96
CA PRO A 184 -8.55 4.81 12.29
C PRO A 184 -7.54 5.97 12.21
N GLU A 185 -7.39 6.71 13.32
CA GLU A 185 -6.44 7.82 13.37
C GLU A 185 -5.01 7.27 13.36
N TYR A 186 -4.32 7.52 12.25
CA TYR A 186 -2.93 7.16 12.06
C TYR A 186 -2.10 8.41 11.84
N LYS A 187 -1.06 8.53 12.66
CA LYS A 187 -0.03 9.55 12.59
C LYS A 187 1.27 8.93 12.11
N GLN A 188 2.01 9.69 11.32
CA GLN A 188 3.28 9.28 10.74
C GLN A 188 4.35 10.29 11.12
N LYS A 189 5.44 9.79 11.70
CA LYS A 189 6.61 10.60 12.02
C LYS A 189 7.88 9.80 11.79
N ASP A 190 8.00 8.67 12.48
CA ASP A 190 9.16 7.80 12.41
C ASP A 190 8.99 6.75 11.30
N LEU A 191 10.01 6.66 10.46
CA LEU A 191 10.00 5.89 9.23
C LEU A 191 11.22 4.96 9.19
N ASP A 192 10.97 3.74 8.71
CA ASP A 192 12.02 2.80 8.33
C ASP A 192 12.34 3.00 6.84
N VAL A 193 13.60 3.24 6.52
CA VAL A 193 14.01 3.42 5.12
C VAL A 193 14.08 2.06 4.44
N VAL A 194 13.52 1.95 3.24
CA VAL A 194 13.60 0.74 2.41
C VAL A 194 14.48 0.93 1.17
N TRP A 195 14.77 2.19 0.82
CA TRP A 195 15.67 2.55 -0.28
C TRP A 195 16.20 3.98 -0.13
N VAL A 196 17.44 4.20 -0.57
CA VAL A 196 18.12 5.50 -0.63
C VAL A 196 18.79 5.63 -2.00
N LYS A 197 18.72 6.82 -2.61
CA LYS A 197 19.37 7.15 -3.89
C LYS A 197 20.89 7.08 -3.82
#